data_AF-A0A3D1CR28-F1
#
_entry.id   AF-A0A3D1CR28-F1
#
_cell.length_a   1.000
_cell.length_b   1.000
_cell.length_c   1.000
_cell.angle_alpha   90.00
_cell.angle_beta   90.00
_cell.angle_gamma   90.00
#
_symmetry.space_group_name_H-M   'P 1'
#
loop_
_entity.id
_entity.type
_entity.pdbx_description
1 polymer ?
#
loop_
_entity_poly.entity_id
_entity_poly.type
_entity_poly.pdbx_seq_one_letter_code
_entity_poly.pdbx_strand_id
1 'polypeptide(L)'
;MPKQLELKEKIPTDLKKALAASPKIEALWEGLTPIARRDFVSWIEGAKQEETRKRRVVVACSKLAAGKRRPCCYSVVPLGLYTAINANPKAKATWSKLTSDERRDITDWLNGGGKTETQKSRIEQTYTKLTTNKNNL
;
A
#
# COMPACT_ATOMS: atom_id res chain seq x y z
N MET A 1 18.16 -2.57 -19.58
CA MET A 1 16.81 -1.98 -19.53
C MET A 1 15.98 -2.81 -18.54
N PRO A 2 15.42 -2.28 -17.45
CA PRO A 2 14.65 -3.14 -16.57
C PRO A 2 13.32 -3.44 -17.26
N LYS A 3 13.20 -4.70 -17.67
CA LYS A 3 12.00 -5.32 -18.22
C LYS A 3 10.91 -5.21 -17.16
N GLN A 4 10.07 -4.18 -17.30
CA GLN A 4 8.83 -4.08 -16.53
C GLN A 4 8.05 -5.35 -16.84
N LEU A 5 8.00 -6.21 -15.84
CA LEU A 5 7.27 -7.46 -15.87
C LEU A 5 5.82 -7.07 -16.15
N GLU A 6 5.41 -7.24 -17.41
CA GLU A 6 4.04 -7.37 -17.90
C GLU A 6 3.39 -8.51 -17.12
N LEU A 7 3.17 -8.31 -15.83
CA LEU A 7 2.24 -9.08 -15.07
C LEU A 7 0.90 -8.69 -15.71
N LYS A 8 0.35 -9.58 -16.53
CA LYS A 8 -1.10 -9.67 -16.76
C LYS A 8 -1.76 -9.91 -15.41
N GLU A 9 -1.69 -8.93 -14.53
CA GLU A 9 -2.39 -8.90 -13.27
C GLU A 9 -3.85 -8.81 -13.69
N LYS A 10 -4.63 -9.83 -13.32
CA LYS A 10 -6.02 -10.02 -13.75
C LYS A 10 -6.86 -8.88 -13.16
N ILE A 11 -6.83 -7.71 -13.78
CA ILE A 11 -7.73 -6.62 -13.43
C ILE A 11 -9.15 -7.13 -13.75
N PRO A 12 -10.05 -7.17 -12.75
CA PRO A 12 -11.42 -7.60 -12.97
C PRO A 12 -12.07 -6.76 -14.08
N THR A 13 -12.85 -7.42 -14.95
CA THR A 13 -13.42 -6.76 -16.13
C THR A 13 -14.30 -5.56 -15.77
N ASP A 14 -15.02 -5.63 -14.66
CA ASP A 14 -15.81 -4.55 -14.08
C ASP A 14 -14.95 -3.37 -13.63
N LEU A 15 -13.81 -3.62 -12.98
CA LEU A 15 -12.84 -2.58 -12.63
C LEU A 15 -12.23 -1.96 -13.89
N LYS A 16 -11.83 -2.77 -14.88
CA LYS A 16 -11.26 -2.27 -16.14
C LYS A 16 -12.24 -1.33 -16.88
N LYS A 17 -13.52 -1.71 -16.94
CA LYS A 17 -14.58 -0.86 -17.51
C LYS A 17 -14.74 0.45 -16.76
N ALA A 18 -14.69 0.42 -15.43
CA ALA A 18 -14.82 1.63 -14.62
C ALA A 18 -13.62 2.57 -14.76
N LEU A 19 -12.40 2.04 -14.88
CA LEU A 19 -11.20 2.85 -15.15
C LEU A 19 -11.27 3.50 -16.54
N ALA A 20 -11.63 2.74 -17.58
CA ALA A 20 -11.74 3.24 -18.94
C ALA A 20 -12.83 4.32 -19.12
N ALA A 21 -13.82 4.36 -18.21
CA ALA A 21 -14.86 5.40 -18.21
C ALA A 21 -14.34 6.79 -17.78
N SER A 22 -13.15 6.88 -17.19
CA SER A 22 -12.55 8.15 -16.79
C SER A 22 -11.03 8.16 -16.98
N PRO A 23 -10.50 8.85 -18.02
CA PRO A 23 -9.06 8.93 -18.27
C PRO A 23 -8.25 9.47 -17.07
N LYS A 24 -8.86 10.33 -16.26
CA LYS A 24 -8.24 10.84 -15.03
C LYS A 24 -8.01 9.73 -13.99
N ILE A 25 -9.01 8.87 -13.79
CA ILE A 25 -8.91 7.76 -12.84
C ILE A 25 -7.97 6.68 -13.36
N GLU A 26 -7.99 6.42 -14.67
CA GLU A 26 -7.04 5.52 -15.32
C GLU A 26 -5.58 5.98 -15.13
N ALA A 27 -5.29 7.27 -15.33
CA ALA A 27 -3.94 7.81 -15.07
C ALA A 27 -3.52 7.66 -13.59
N LEU A 28 -4.47 7.87 -12.66
CA LEU A 28 -4.21 7.69 -11.22
C LEU A 28 -3.97 6.21 -10.87
N TRP A 29 -4.69 5.29 -11.50
CA TRP A 29 -4.47 3.85 -11.38
C TRP A 29 -3.10 3.45 -11.91
N GLU A 30 -2.69 3.98 -13.06
CA GLU A 30 -1.37 3.73 -13.62
C GLU A 30 -0.23 4.32 -12.78
N GLY A 31 -0.49 5.42 -12.05
CA GLY A 31 0.45 5.96 -11.07
C GLY A 31 0.63 5.13 -9.79
N LEU A 32 -0.20 4.09 -9.57
CA LEU A 32 -0.08 3.22 -8.41
C LEU A 32 1.09 2.25 -8.53
N THR A 33 1.71 1.95 -7.38
CA THR A 33 2.67 0.85 -7.27
C THR A 33 1.99 -0.50 -7.53
N PRO A 34 2.73 -1.55 -7.95
CA PRO A 34 2.14 -2.87 -8.17
C PRO A 34 1.41 -3.42 -6.94
N ILE A 35 1.95 -3.20 -5.73
CA ILE A 35 1.30 -3.62 -4.48
C ILE A 35 -0.03 -2.88 -4.28
N ALA A 36 -0.08 -1.58 -4.56
CA ALA A 36 -1.32 -0.79 -4.45
C ALA A 36 -2.40 -1.28 -5.42
N ARG A 37 -2.04 -1.59 -6.68
CA ARG A 37 -2.98 -2.18 -7.65
C ARG A 37 -3.49 -3.54 -7.16
N ARG A 38 -2.58 -4.41 -6.71
CA ARG A 38 -2.92 -5.73 -6.15
C ARG A 38 -3.88 -5.63 -4.96
N ASP A 39 -3.68 -4.66 -4.06
CA ASP A 39 -4.55 -4.43 -2.90
C ASP A 39 -5.98 -4.10 -3.33
N PHE A 40 -6.16 -3.19 -4.29
CA PHE A 40 -7.48 -2.85 -4.82
C PHE A 40 -8.14 -4.05 -5.49
N VAL A 41 -7.40 -4.80 -6.31
CA VAL A 41 -7.91 -6.01 -6.98
C VAL A 41 -8.38 -7.03 -5.95
N SER A 42 -7.52 -7.40 -4.99
CA SER A 42 -7.85 -8.37 -3.95
C SER A 42 -9.03 -7.92 -3.08
N TRP A 43 -9.12 -6.62 -2.77
CA TRP A 43 -10.25 -6.07 -2.04
C TRP A 43 -11.55 -6.15 -2.85
N ILE A 44 -11.54 -5.89 -4.14
CA ILE A 44 -12.74 -5.99 -5.00
C ILE A 44 -13.14 -7.46 -5.16
N GLU A 45 -12.19 -8.35 -5.49
CA GLU A 45 -12.44 -9.77 -5.70
C GLU A 45 -12.88 -10.50 -4.43
N GLY A 46 -12.41 -10.07 -3.26
CA GLY A 46 -12.84 -10.61 -1.96
C GLY A 46 -14.32 -10.39 -1.65
N ALA A 47 -15.05 -9.60 -2.45
CA ALA A 47 -16.51 -9.51 -2.35
C ALA A 47 -17.17 -10.72 -3.02
N LYS A 48 -17.76 -11.59 -2.19
CA LYS A 48 -18.48 -12.79 -2.64
C LYS A 48 -19.80 -12.46 -3.34
N GLN A 49 -20.47 -11.39 -2.94
CA GLN A 49 -21.71 -10.91 -3.56
C GLN A 49 -21.41 -9.93 -4.69
N GLU A 50 -22.08 -10.09 -5.83
CA GLU A 50 -21.89 -9.25 -7.02
C GLU A 50 -22.22 -7.77 -6.76
N GLU A 51 -23.30 -7.50 -6.01
CA GLU A 51 -23.69 -6.14 -5.63
C GLU A 51 -22.58 -5.45 -4.82
N THR A 52 -22.01 -6.16 -3.83
CA THR A 52 -20.89 -5.65 -3.04
C THR A 52 -19.66 -5.41 -3.90
N ARG A 53 -19.39 -6.28 -4.89
CA ARG A 53 -18.28 -6.10 -5.84
C ARG A 53 -18.45 -4.83 -6.66
N LYS A 54 -19.64 -4.61 -7.25
CA LYS A 54 -19.97 -3.38 -7.99
C LYS A 54 -19.79 -2.14 -7.13
N ARG A 55 -20.26 -2.17 -5.88
CA ARG A 55 -20.07 -1.07 -4.92
C ARG A 55 -18.58 -0.82 -4.64
N ARG A 56 -17.77 -1.86 -4.46
CA ARG A 56 -16.32 -1.73 -4.23
C ARG A 56 -15.60 -1.10 -5.44
N VAL A 57 -16.00 -1.44 -6.67
CA VAL A 57 -15.44 -0.80 -7.88
C VAL A 57 -15.72 0.71 -7.90
N VAL A 58 -16.96 1.12 -7.60
CA VAL A 58 -17.33 2.55 -7.51
C VAL A 58 -16.53 3.25 -6.41
N VAL A 59 -16.43 2.64 -5.23
CA VAL A 59 -15.65 3.18 -4.11
C VAL A 59 -14.15 3.25 -4.45
N ALA A 60 -13.61 2.28 -5.19
CA ALA A 60 -12.22 2.33 -5.65
C ALA A 60 -11.97 3.55 -6.52
N CYS A 61 -12.83 3.80 -7.51
CA CYS A 61 -12.73 4.99 -8.37
C CYS A 61 -12.83 6.29 -7.56
N SER A 62 -13.76 6.37 -6.60
CA SER A 62 -13.90 7.53 -5.70
C SER A 62 -12.66 7.74 -4.83
N LYS A 63 -12.05 6.67 -4.31
CA LYS A 63 -10.81 6.74 -3.54
C LYS A 63 -9.63 7.23 -4.38
N LEU A 64 -9.48 6.70 -5.59
CA LEU A 64 -8.46 7.16 -6.53
C LEU A 64 -8.64 8.65 -6.82
N ALA A 65 -9.87 9.09 -7.11
CA ALA A 65 -10.19 10.50 -7.33
C ALA A 65 -9.80 11.41 -6.16
N ALA A 66 -9.96 10.90 -4.92
CA ALA A 66 -9.54 11.57 -3.69
C ALA A 66 -8.03 11.48 -3.40
N GLY A 67 -7.23 10.97 -4.33
CA GLY A 67 -5.78 10.79 -4.18
C GLY A 67 -5.38 9.61 -3.29
N LYS A 68 -6.34 8.78 -2.87
CA LYS A 68 -6.05 7.60 -2.04
C LYS A 68 -5.52 6.47 -2.92
N ARG A 69 -4.35 5.97 -2.53
CA ARG A 69 -3.65 4.88 -3.23
C ARG A 69 -4.05 3.49 -2.77
N ARG A 70 -5.03 3.35 -1.87
CA ARG A 70 -5.43 2.06 -1.26
C ARG A 70 -6.93 1.95 -1.00
N PRO A 71 -7.49 0.72 -1.00
CA PRO A 71 -8.91 0.49 -0.70
C PRO A 71 -9.26 0.61 0.80
N CYS A 72 -8.39 0.14 1.69
CA CYS A 72 -8.62 0.11 3.14
C CYS A 72 -7.40 0.58 3.94
N CYS A 73 -7.64 0.99 5.18
CA CYS A 73 -6.62 1.49 6.12
C CYS A 73 -5.83 0.38 6.86
N TYR A 74 -6.07 -0.90 6.55
CA TYR A 74 -5.40 -1.99 7.26
C TYR A 74 -3.95 -2.15 6.79
N SER A 75 -2.99 -2.04 7.71
CA SER A 75 -1.56 -2.28 7.47
C SER A 75 -1.14 -3.57 8.18
N VAL A 76 -0.65 -4.56 7.43
CA VAL A 76 0.08 -5.70 8.00
C VAL A 76 1.51 -5.24 8.25
N VAL A 77 2.06 -5.41 9.45
CA VAL A 77 3.42 -4.99 9.80
C VAL A 77 4.31 -6.23 9.93
N PRO A 78 5.56 -6.24 9.44
CA PRO A 78 6.45 -7.39 9.60
C PRO A 78 6.75 -7.62 11.08
N LEU A 79 6.76 -8.90 11.51
CA LEU A 79 6.97 -9.26 12.92
C LEU A 79 8.26 -8.67 13.49
N GLY A 80 9.35 -8.67 12.71
CA GLY A 80 10.63 -8.09 13.14
C GLY A 80 10.54 -6.59 13.47
N LEU A 81 9.80 -5.81 12.67
CA LEU A 81 9.57 -4.39 12.96
C LEU A 81 8.66 -4.24 14.18
N TYR A 82 7.60 -5.04 14.26
CA TYR A 82 6.67 -5.01 15.39
C TYR A 82 7.39 -5.25 16.72
N THR A 83 8.27 -6.25 16.78
CA THR A 83 9.08 -6.56 17.95
C THR A 83 10.03 -5.41 18.30
N ALA A 84 10.74 -4.86 17.31
CA ALA A 84 11.70 -3.77 17.51
C ALA A 84 11.02 -2.48 18.04
N ILE A 85 9.84 -2.13 17.51
CA ILE A 85 9.08 -0.96 17.95
C ILE A 85 8.57 -1.16 19.38
N ASN A 86 8.06 -2.34 19.73
CA ASN A 86 7.54 -2.59 21.07
C ASN A 86 8.63 -2.68 22.15
N ALA A 87 9.87 -3.00 21.78
CA ALA A 87 11.01 -3.01 22.70
C ALA A 87 11.47 -1.60 23.13
N ASN A 88 11.04 -0.54 22.43
CA ASN A 88 11.47 0.84 22.70
C ASN A 88 10.26 1.79 22.83
N PRO A 89 9.97 2.34 24.03
CA PRO A 89 8.84 3.24 24.25
C PRO A 89 8.84 4.49 23.35
N LYS A 90 10.02 5.03 22.99
CA LYS A 90 10.12 6.19 22.10
C LYS A 90 9.72 5.82 20.68
N ALA A 91 10.25 4.72 20.15
CA ALA A 91 9.87 4.21 18.83
C ALA A 91 8.37 3.90 18.77
N LYS A 92 7.82 3.30 19.83
CA LYS A 92 6.38 3.02 19.95
C LYS A 92 5.52 4.28 19.95
N ALA A 93 5.95 5.33 20.65
CA ALA A 93 5.25 6.61 20.67
C ALA A 93 5.31 7.35 19.33
N THR A 94 6.43 7.27 18.60
CA THR A 94 6.52 7.80 17.23
C THR A 94 5.61 7.00 16.29
N TRP A 95 5.66 5.67 16.34
CA TRP A 95 4.86 4.79 15.51
C TRP A 95 3.35 4.96 15.73
N SER A 96 2.92 5.17 16.98
CA SER A 96 1.50 5.37 17.31
C SER A 96 0.94 6.69 16.77
N LYS A 97 1.79 7.69 16.53
CA LYS A 97 1.39 8.98 15.92
C LYS A 97 1.26 8.92 14.40
N LEU A 98 1.91 7.96 13.74
CA LEU A 98 1.78 7.77 12.29
C LEU A 98 0.34 7.39 11.92
N THR A 99 -0.12 7.90 10.79
CA THR A 99 -1.37 7.50 10.15
C THR A 99 -1.29 6.06 9.62
N SER A 100 -2.46 5.44 9.40
CA SER A 100 -2.53 4.10 8.78
C SER A 100 -1.84 4.04 7.41
N ASP A 101 -1.94 5.12 6.63
CA ASP A 101 -1.33 5.22 5.30
C ASP A 101 0.21 5.25 5.42
N GLU A 102 0.76 6.06 6.34
CA GLU A 102 2.22 6.14 6.59
C GLU A 102 2.81 4.81 7.09
N ARG A 103 2.13 4.13 8.03
CA ARG A 103 2.59 2.81 8.54
C ARG A 103 2.63 1.76 7.44
N ARG A 104 1.69 1.83 6.49
CA ARG A 104 1.65 0.92 5.34
C ARG A 104 2.72 1.26 4.32
N ASP A 105 2.97 2.52 4.03
CA ASP A 105 4.05 2.94 3.11
C ASP A 105 5.42 2.50 3.63
N ILE A 106 5.67 2.61 4.93
CA ILE A 106 6.86 2.04 5.57
C ILE A 106 6.91 0.53 5.35
N THR A 107 5.81 -0.17 5.54
CA THR A 107 5.77 -1.63 5.36
C THR A 107 5.97 -2.06 3.92
N ASP A 108 5.40 -1.34 2.97
CA ASP A 108 5.57 -1.63 1.55
C ASP A 108 7.01 -1.40 1.12
N TRP A 109 7.68 -0.37 1.64
CA TRP A 109 9.11 -0.19 1.43
C TRP A 109 9.94 -1.33 2.05
N LEU A 110 9.58 -1.79 3.26
CA LEU A 110 10.24 -2.94 3.90
C LEU A 110 10.12 -4.22 3.06
N ASN A 111 8.97 -4.45 2.45
CA ASN A 111 8.66 -5.64 1.66
C ASN A 111 9.08 -5.55 0.18
N GLY A 112 9.14 -4.34 -0.39
CA GLY A 112 9.32 -4.07 -1.82
C GLY A 112 10.78 -3.94 -2.28
N GLY A 113 11.74 -4.37 -1.46
CA GLY A 113 13.17 -4.17 -1.67
C GLY A 113 13.77 -4.69 -2.99
N GLY A 114 14.72 -3.92 -3.55
CA GLY A 114 15.56 -4.36 -4.67
C GLY A 114 16.65 -5.37 -4.27
N LYS A 115 17.32 -5.96 -5.27
CA LYS A 115 18.24 -7.12 -5.16
C LYS A 115 19.43 -6.94 -4.17
N THR A 116 19.80 -5.71 -3.83
CA THR A 116 21.04 -5.40 -3.10
C THR A 116 20.87 -5.24 -1.59
N GLU A 117 19.65 -5.08 -1.09
CA GLU A 117 19.41 -4.76 0.31
C GLU A 117 18.36 -5.71 0.91
N THR A 118 18.64 -6.20 2.12
CA THR A 118 17.82 -7.22 2.79
C THR A 118 16.68 -6.57 3.59
N GLN A 119 15.58 -7.29 3.78
CA GLN A 119 14.46 -6.84 4.61
C GLN A 119 14.91 -6.49 6.04
N LYS A 120 15.87 -7.23 6.59
CA LYS A 120 16.45 -6.95 7.92
C LYS A 120 17.13 -5.58 7.99
N SER A 121 17.95 -5.23 6.99
CA SER A 121 18.61 -3.93 6.93
C SER A 121 17.60 -2.77 6.85
N ARG A 122 16.48 -2.97 6.13
CA ARG A 122 15.39 -1.99 6.07
C ARG A 122 14.67 -1.81 7.41
N ILE A 123 14.48 -2.89 8.16
CA ILE A 123 13.90 -2.86 9.51
C ILE A 123 14.80 -2.03 10.44
N GLU A 124 16.11 -2.25 10.40
CA GLU A 124 17.09 -1.48 11.19
C GLU A 124 17.09 0.01 10.85
N GLN A 125 17.02 0.35 9.56
CA GLN A 125 16.90 1.74 9.09
C GLN A 125 15.60 2.40 9.56
N THR A 126 14.47 1.71 9.45
CA THR A 126 13.17 2.20 9.92
C THR A 126 13.20 2.42 11.42
N TYR A 127 13.73 1.46 12.19
CA TYR A 127 13.89 1.57 13.64
C TYR A 127 14.75 2.77 14.04
N THR A 128 15.86 3.00 13.34
CA THR A 128 16.74 4.16 13.56
C THR A 128 16.00 5.48 13.29
N LYS A 129 15.18 5.55 12.23
CA LYS A 129 14.36 6.73 11.93
C LYS A 129 13.27 6.97 12.98
N LEU A 130 12.64 5.92 13.51
CA LEU A 130 11.59 6.04 14.54
C LEU A 130 12.13 6.46 15.91
N THR A 131 13.40 6.16 16.19
CA THR A 131 14.08 6.53 17.45
C THR A 131 14.82 7.86 17.36
N THR A 132 15.29 8.25 16.18
CA THR A 132 15.95 9.54 15.94
C THR A 132 14.87 10.58 15.65
N ASN A 133 14.63 11.48 16.61
CA ASN A 133 13.64 12.57 16.52
C ASN A 133 14.01 13.58 15.41
N LYS A 134 13.82 13.21 14.14
CA LYS A 134 13.82 14.13 13.01
C LYS A 134 12.40 14.24 12.48
N ASN A 135 11.66 15.17 13.08
CA ASN A 135 10.56 15.84 12.39
C ASN A 135 11.14 16.43 11.11
N ASN A 136 10.90 15.78 9.97
CA ASN A 136 10.80 16.40 8.64
C ASN A 136 10.38 15.29 7.66
N LEU A 137 9.07 15.29 7.39
CA LEU A 137 8.44 14.73 6.20
C LEU A 137 8.91 15.51 4.96
#